data_AF-R6A2X9-F1
#
_entry.id   AF-R6A2X9-F1
#
_cell.length_a   1.000
_cell.length_b   1.000
_cell.length_c   1.000
_cell.angle_alpha   90.00
_cell.angle_beta   90.00
_cell.angle_gamma   90.00
#
_symmetry.space_group_name_H-M   'P 1'
#
loop_
_entity.id
_entity.type
_entity.pdbx_description
1 polymer ?
#
loop_
_entity_poly.entity_id
_entity_poly.type
_entity_poly.pdbx_seq_one_letter_code
_entity_poly.pdbx_strand_id
1 'polypeptide(L)'
;MAATALHYGQEAFEGMKAFRCPDGKIRAFRIKDNAERLQSTCRGILMPELPTELFEAMVKKVVKLNERFVPPYESGASLYIRPLLIGTGAQVGVHPANEYLFVIFVSPVGPYFKGGFATNDYVIIREYDRAAPLGTGRYKVGGNYAASLAANKMAHDAGYASEFYLDAKEKKYIDECGAANFFGIKDGKYITPKSSSILPSITNRSLQQLAKDLGMEVEVRPIPEEELSTFEEAGACGTAAVISPIRKIDDLENHKSYVISKDGKPGPWSEKLYTHLRAIQYGTEPDVHGWTTVIE
;
A
#
# COMPACT_ATOMS: atom_id res chain seq x y z
N MET A 1 8.88 -28.87 -11.99
CA MET A 1 7.92 -27.77 -11.79
C MET A 1 8.12 -26.76 -12.90
N ALA A 2 7.15 -26.60 -13.81
CA ALA A 2 7.25 -25.72 -14.98
C ALA A 2 6.10 -24.69 -15.00
N ALA A 3 5.60 -24.28 -13.84
CA ALA A 3 4.53 -23.30 -13.73
C ALA A 3 5.04 -21.89 -14.09
N THR A 4 4.28 -21.13 -14.88
CA THR A 4 4.71 -19.79 -15.35
C THR A 4 4.95 -18.82 -14.20
N ALA A 5 4.22 -18.93 -13.08
CA ALA A 5 4.45 -18.14 -11.88
C ALA A 5 5.88 -18.35 -11.31
N LEU A 6 6.41 -19.57 -11.37
CA LEU A 6 7.71 -19.94 -10.79
C LEU A 6 8.90 -19.53 -11.66
N HIS A 7 8.72 -19.41 -12.98
CA HIS A 7 9.80 -19.15 -13.93
C HIS A 7 9.76 -17.75 -14.53
N TYR A 8 8.56 -17.19 -14.71
CA TYR A 8 8.34 -15.95 -15.46
C TYR A 8 7.53 -14.91 -14.67
N GLY A 9 7.28 -15.14 -13.38
CA GLY A 9 6.63 -14.18 -12.49
C GLY A 9 5.18 -13.84 -12.88
N GLN A 10 4.48 -14.73 -13.58
CA GLN A 10 3.06 -14.54 -13.93
C GLN A 10 2.17 -14.78 -12.69
N GLU A 11 2.20 -13.80 -11.79
CA GLU A 11 1.47 -13.81 -10.53
C GLU A 11 0.96 -12.41 -10.15
N ALA A 12 -0.19 -12.37 -9.50
CA ALA A 12 -0.85 -11.18 -9.02
C ALA A 12 -1.38 -11.39 -7.60
N PHE A 13 -1.38 -10.36 -6.77
CA PHE A 13 -1.93 -10.48 -5.43
C PHE A 13 -2.62 -9.20 -4.96
N GLU A 14 -3.43 -9.35 -3.92
CA GLU A 14 -4.08 -8.23 -3.24
C GLU A 14 -3.82 -8.21 -1.73
N GLY A 15 -4.20 -7.12 -1.09
CA GLY A 15 -4.01 -6.96 0.34
C GLY A 15 -5.03 -6.05 0.98
N MET A 16 -5.88 -6.64 1.81
CA MET A 16 -6.90 -5.93 2.59
C MET A 16 -6.96 -6.45 4.02
N LYS A 17 -7.78 -5.81 4.86
CA LYS A 17 -7.95 -6.15 6.27
C LYS A 17 -9.42 -6.27 6.64
N ALA A 18 -9.70 -7.17 7.57
CA ALA A 18 -10.91 -7.23 8.34
C ALA A 18 -10.64 -6.89 9.81
N PHE A 19 -11.58 -6.20 10.44
CA PHE A 19 -11.47 -5.65 11.77
C PHE A 19 -12.65 -6.12 12.61
N ARG A 20 -12.40 -6.57 13.85
CA ARG A 20 -13.45 -6.70 14.86
C ARG A 20 -13.74 -5.31 15.41
N CYS A 21 -14.99 -4.91 15.36
CA CYS A 21 -15.48 -3.59 15.72
C CYS A 21 -16.08 -3.59 17.13
N PRO A 22 -16.17 -2.42 17.80
CA PRO A 22 -16.72 -2.33 19.16
C PRO A 22 -18.21 -2.65 19.24
N ASP A 23 -18.94 -2.60 18.13
CA ASP A 23 -20.34 -3.04 18.03
C ASP A 23 -20.49 -4.56 17.85
N GLY A 24 -19.40 -5.32 17.98
CA GLY A 24 -19.37 -6.78 17.84
C GLY A 24 -19.32 -7.29 16.39
N LYS A 25 -19.49 -6.42 15.38
CA LYS A 25 -19.45 -6.81 13.97
C LYS A 25 -18.01 -6.93 13.47
N ILE A 26 -17.83 -7.66 12.38
CA ILE A 26 -16.57 -7.68 11.62
C ILE A 26 -16.77 -6.87 10.35
N ARG A 27 -15.87 -5.94 10.07
CA ARG A 27 -15.90 -5.12 8.85
C ARG A 27 -14.63 -5.33 8.03
N ALA A 28 -14.78 -5.46 6.71
CA ALA A 28 -13.68 -5.40 5.77
C ALA A 28 -13.71 -4.09 4.98
N PHE A 29 -12.52 -3.57 4.66
CA PHE A 29 -12.38 -2.25 4.04
C PHE A 29 -12.14 -2.36 2.53
N ARG A 30 -13.04 -1.73 1.74
CA ARG A 30 -12.97 -1.52 0.30
C ARG A 30 -12.70 -2.78 -0.50
N ILE A 31 -13.45 -3.87 -0.23
CA ILE A 31 -13.27 -5.16 -0.92
C ILE A 31 -13.37 -4.99 -2.44
N LYS A 32 -14.37 -4.25 -2.92
CA LYS A 32 -14.60 -3.97 -4.34
C LYS A 32 -13.38 -3.34 -5.03
N ASP A 33 -12.78 -2.32 -4.43
CA ASP A 33 -11.60 -1.66 -5.02
C ASP A 33 -10.38 -2.60 -5.13
N ASN A 34 -10.25 -3.58 -4.22
CA ASN A 34 -9.21 -4.60 -4.35
C ASN A 34 -9.51 -5.56 -5.51
N ALA A 35 -10.79 -5.94 -5.71
CA ALA A 35 -11.20 -6.76 -6.85
C ALA A 35 -10.89 -6.05 -8.19
N GLU A 36 -11.25 -4.77 -8.29
CA GLU A 36 -11.00 -3.94 -9.48
C GLU A 36 -9.50 -3.76 -9.77
N ARG A 37 -8.67 -3.61 -8.73
CA ARG A 37 -7.21 -3.52 -8.91
C ARG A 37 -6.58 -4.86 -9.27
N LEU A 38 -7.09 -5.97 -8.75
CA LEU A 38 -6.68 -7.31 -9.19
C LEU A 38 -7.02 -7.51 -10.67
N GLN A 39 -8.23 -7.17 -11.10
CA GLN A 39 -8.64 -7.22 -12.51
C GLN A 39 -7.75 -6.36 -13.42
N SER A 40 -7.41 -5.13 -12.97
CA SER A 40 -6.45 -4.27 -13.68
C SER A 40 -5.08 -4.92 -13.82
N THR A 41 -4.59 -5.58 -12.76
CA THR A 41 -3.35 -6.36 -12.79
C THR A 41 -3.47 -7.53 -13.76
N CYS A 42 -4.56 -8.30 -13.73
CA CYS A 42 -4.80 -9.42 -14.63
C CYS A 42 -4.74 -9.00 -16.10
N ARG A 43 -5.40 -7.89 -16.47
CA ARG A 43 -5.32 -7.33 -17.83
C ARG A 43 -3.89 -6.94 -18.21
N GLY A 44 -3.14 -6.36 -17.27
CA GLY A 44 -1.76 -5.92 -17.47
C GLY A 44 -0.75 -7.03 -17.73
N ILE A 45 -0.99 -8.24 -17.18
CA ILE A 45 -0.07 -9.39 -17.29
C ILE A 45 -0.75 -10.65 -17.87
N LEU A 46 -1.82 -10.46 -18.63
CA LEU A 46 -2.53 -11.49 -19.40
C LEU A 46 -2.98 -12.69 -18.55
N MET A 47 -3.61 -12.42 -17.42
CA MET A 47 -4.25 -13.42 -16.56
C MET A 47 -5.78 -13.32 -16.66
N PRO A 48 -6.54 -14.39 -16.37
CA PRO A 48 -7.98 -14.31 -16.30
C PRO A 48 -8.45 -13.38 -15.17
N GLU A 49 -9.50 -12.64 -15.45
CA GLU A 49 -10.15 -11.75 -14.50
C GLU A 49 -11.16 -12.54 -13.65
N LEU A 50 -11.13 -12.34 -12.33
CA LEU A 50 -12.16 -12.87 -11.45
C LEU A 50 -13.31 -11.84 -11.36
N PRO A 51 -14.58 -12.25 -11.57
CA PRO A 51 -15.71 -11.36 -11.37
C PRO A 51 -15.72 -10.75 -9.97
N THR A 52 -16.07 -9.47 -9.86
CA THR A 52 -16.04 -8.70 -8.61
C THR A 52 -16.92 -9.36 -7.54
N GLU A 53 -18.10 -9.83 -7.92
CA GLU A 53 -19.07 -10.47 -7.03
C GLU A 53 -18.53 -11.78 -6.46
N LEU A 54 -17.81 -12.56 -7.29
CA LEU A 54 -17.17 -13.80 -6.87
C LEU A 54 -16.01 -13.52 -5.92
N PHE A 55 -15.18 -12.51 -6.23
CA PHE A 55 -14.10 -12.07 -5.34
C PHE A 55 -14.64 -11.65 -3.97
N GLU A 56 -15.69 -10.81 -3.93
CA GLU A 56 -16.30 -10.37 -2.68
C GLU A 56 -16.90 -11.53 -1.88
N ALA A 57 -17.61 -12.44 -2.54
CA ALA A 57 -18.17 -13.63 -1.90
C ALA A 57 -17.07 -14.51 -1.28
N MET A 58 -15.94 -14.70 -1.98
CA MET A 58 -14.80 -15.46 -1.46
C MET A 58 -14.13 -14.77 -0.27
N VAL A 59 -13.96 -13.44 -0.31
CA VAL A 59 -13.42 -12.65 0.82
C VAL A 59 -14.33 -12.76 2.04
N LYS A 60 -15.64 -12.56 1.89
CA LYS A 60 -16.61 -12.69 2.99
C LYS A 60 -16.56 -14.11 3.59
N LYS A 61 -16.56 -15.12 2.73
CA LYS A 61 -16.52 -16.53 3.14
C LYS A 61 -15.25 -16.90 3.90
N VAL A 62 -14.07 -16.49 3.42
CA VAL A 62 -12.80 -16.84 4.09
C VAL A 62 -12.69 -16.16 5.45
N VAL A 63 -13.15 -14.91 5.58
CA VAL A 63 -13.15 -14.21 6.88
C VAL A 63 -14.11 -14.89 7.85
N LYS A 64 -15.34 -15.20 7.42
CA LYS A 64 -16.34 -15.89 8.26
C LYS A 64 -15.85 -17.25 8.76
N LEU A 65 -15.30 -18.07 7.87
CA LEU A 65 -14.76 -19.39 8.23
C LEU A 65 -13.55 -19.33 9.17
N ASN A 66 -12.90 -18.16 9.26
CA ASN A 66 -11.72 -17.91 10.08
C ASN A 66 -11.97 -16.83 11.15
N GLU A 67 -13.22 -16.60 11.54
CA GLU A 67 -13.59 -15.54 12.48
C GLU A 67 -12.78 -15.60 13.79
N ARG A 68 -12.48 -16.81 14.28
CA ARG A 68 -11.68 -17.05 15.48
C ARG A 68 -10.27 -16.43 15.43
N PHE A 69 -9.75 -16.14 14.24
CA PHE A 69 -8.45 -15.50 14.04
C PHE A 69 -8.55 -13.98 13.89
N VAL A 70 -9.76 -13.40 13.83
CA VAL A 70 -9.96 -11.95 13.82
C VAL A 70 -9.67 -11.40 15.21
N PRO A 71 -8.61 -10.60 15.39
CA PRO A 71 -8.20 -10.14 16.71
C PRO A 71 -9.28 -9.31 17.42
N PRO A 72 -9.28 -9.27 18.77
CA PRO A 72 -10.16 -8.39 19.54
C PRO A 72 -9.95 -6.91 19.19
N TYR A 73 -11.01 -6.11 19.33
CA TYR A 73 -10.97 -4.67 19.01
C TYR A 73 -9.87 -3.93 19.80
N GLU A 74 -9.75 -4.24 21.09
CA GLU A 74 -8.84 -3.61 22.06
C GLU A 74 -7.36 -3.83 21.72
N SER A 75 -7.06 -4.86 20.92
CA SER A 75 -5.67 -5.20 20.55
C SER A 75 -5.07 -4.24 19.51
N GLY A 76 -5.90 -3.47 18.79
CA GLY A 76 -5.47 -2.69 17.64
C GLY A 76 -4.98 -3.52 16.43
N ALA A 77 -5.00 -4.86 16.54
CA ALA A 77 -4.63 -5.78 15.49
C ALA A 77 -5.79 -6.01 14.50
N SER A 78 -5.52 -6.74 13.42
CA SER A 78 -6.51 -7.01 12.36
C SER A 78 -6.27 -8.37 11.72
N LEU A 79 -7.26 -8.90 11.01
CA LEU A 79 -7.07 -10.05 10.13
C LEU A 79 -6.69 -9.54 8.75
N TYR A 80 -5.45 -9.82 8.33
CA TYR A 80 -5.01 -9.54 6.97
C TYR A 80 -5.52 -10.62 6.02
N ILE A 81 -6.00 -10.20 4.85
CA ILE A 81 -6.57 -11.06 3.81
C ILE A 81 -5.68 -10.93 2.57
N ARG A 82 -5.16 -12.07 2.09
CA ARG A 82 -4.27 -12.18 0.94
C ARG A 82 -4.93 -13.01 -0.18
N PRO A 83 -5.57 -12.36 -1.15
CA PRO A 83 -5.84 -12.96 -2.45
C PRO A 83 -4.53 -13.10 -3.23
N LEU A 84 -4.35 -14.24 -3.88
CA LEU A 84 -3.20 -14.58 -4.72
C LEU A 84 -3.70 -15.34 -5.95
N LEU A 85 -3.28 -14.89 -7.13
CA LEU A 85 -3.54 -15.51 -8.42
C LEU A 85 -2.20 -15.89 -9.05
N ILE A 86 -2.02 -17.15 -9.40
CA ILE A 86 -0.77 -17.67 -10.00
C ILE A 86 -1.07 -18.53 -11.23
N GLY A 87 -0.24 -18.45 -12.27
CA GLY A 87 -0.29 -19.40 -13.39
C GLY A 87 0.31 -20.77 -13.00
N THR A 88 -0.44 -21.85 -13.17
CA THR A 88 -0.14 -23.19 -12.60
C THR A 88 0.04 -24.34 -13.60
N GLY A 89 -0.01 -24.10 -14.90
CA GLY A 89 0.19 -25.14 -15.93
C GLY A 89 1.66 -25.45 -16.24
N ALA A 90 1.97 -26.68 -16.66
CA ALA A 90 3.32 -27.07 -17.05
C ALA A 90 3.70 -26.47 -18.42
N GLN A 91 4.61 -25.51 -18.43
CA GLN A 91 5.03 -24.82 -19.64
C GLN A 91 6.47 -24.29 -19.53
N VAL A 92 7.27 -24.61 -20.54
CA VAL A 92 8.60 -24.02 -20.73
C VAL A 92 8.53 -23.16 -22.00
N GLY A 93 8.60 -21.84 -21.82
CA GLY A 93 8.36 -20.84 -22.87
C GLY A 93 7.56 -19.65 -22.34
N VAL A 94 7.95 -18.44 -22.75
CA VAL A 94 7.37 -17.18 -22.24
C VAL A 94 6.05 -16.88 -22.98
N HIS A 95 4.96 -17.45 -22.49
CA HIS A 95 3.58 -17.15 -22.89
C HIS A 95 2.65 -17.22 -21.68
N PRO A 96 1.46 -16.58 -21.71
CA PRO A 96 0.47 -16.72 -20.65
C PRO A 96 0.12 -18.18 -20.37
N ALA A 97 -0.07 -18.54 -19.11
CA ALA A 97 -0.52 -19.88 -18.74
C ALA A 97 -1.93 -20.18 -19.26
N ASN A 98 -2.22 -21.46 -19.44
CA ASN A 98 -3.57 -21.97 -19.74
C ASN A 98 -4.36 -22.34 -18.47
N GLU A 99 -3.67 -22.49 -17.34
CA GLU A 99 -4.24 -22.86 -16.06
C GLU A 99 -3.78 -21.88 -14.99
N TYR A 100 -4.70 -21.53 -14.08
CA TYR A 100 -4.46 -20.59 -12.99
C TYR A 100 -5.06 -21.11 -11.70
N LEU A 101 -4.40 -20.81 -10.59
CA LEU A 101 -4.92 -21.01 -9.24
C LEU A 101 -5.17 -19.66 -8.60
N PHE A 102 -6.41 -19.43 -8.18
CA PHE A 102 -6.77 -18.34 -7.29
C PHE A 102 -7.00 -18.86 -5.87
N VAL A 103 -6.30 -18.29 -4.91
CA VAL A 103 -6.40 -18.65 -3.50
C VAL A 103 -6.52 -17.40 -2.64
N ILE A 104 -7.32 -17.47 -1.57
CA ILE A 104 -7.34 -16.45 -0.52
C ILE A 104 -6.96 -17.12 0.79
N PHE A 105 -5.93 -16.60 1.45
CA PHE A 105 -5.58 -16.97 2.82
C PHE A 105 -5.60 -15.76 3.73
N VAL A 106 -5.67 -16.02 5.04
CA VAL A 106 -5.77 -14.98 6.06
C VAL A 106 -4.72 -15.18 7.14
N SER A 107 -4.27 -14.09 7.75
CA SER A 107 -3.33 -14.12 8.87
C SER A 107 -3.64 -12.99 9.84
N PRO A 108 -3.68 -13.22 11.16
CA PRO A 108 -3.70 -12.12 12.12
C PRO A 108 -2.42 -11.30 11.98
N VAL A 109 -2.55 -9.97 12.02
CA VAL A 109 -1.43 -9.02 11.99
C VAL A 109 -1.59 -8.01 13.11
N GLY A 110 -0.53 -7.83 13.88
CA GLY A 110 -0.49 -6.87 14.99
C GLY A 110 -0.51 -5.40 14.53
N PRO A 111 -0.59 -4.47 15.48
CA PRO A 111 -0.37 -3.06 15.18
C PRO A 111 1.02 -2.86 14.56
N TYR A 112 1.09 -2.03 13.52
CA TYR A 112 2.32 -1.83 12.75
C TYR A 112 3.42 -1.17 13.60
N PHE A 113 3.04 -0.17 14.40
CA PHE A 113 3.97 0.54 15.27
C PHE A 113 3.88 0.01 16.71
N LYS A 114 4.88 -0.79 17.10
CA LYS A 114 4.98 -1.33 18.48
C LYS A 114 5.09 -0.23 19.55
N GLY A 115 5.56 0.97 19.19
CA GLY A 115 5.70 2.14 20.07
C GLY A 115 4.64 3.22 19.89
N GLY A 116 3.54 2.94 19.17
CA GLY A 116 2.52 3.94 18.82
C GLY A 116 2.83 4.68 17.51
N PHE A 117 1.91 5.54 17.08
CA PHE A 117 2.05 6.29 15.83
C PHE A 117 3.27 7.22 15.91
N ALA A 118 4.36 6.86 15.23
CA ALA A 118 5.66 7.51 15.36
C ALA A 118 6.30 7.77 13.99
N THR A 119 7.22 8.73 13.94
CA THR A 119 7.94 9.06 12.71
C THR A 119 9.04 8.05 12.41
N ASN A 120 9.39 7.91 11.12
CA ASN A 120 10.38 6.96 10.64
C ASN A 120 11.35 7.64 9.67
N ASP A 121 12.58 7.15 9.62
CA ASP A 121 13.61 7.63 8.70
C ASP A 121 13.63 6.77 7.44
N TYR A 122 13.73 7.41 6.29
CA TYR A 122 13.82 6.74 4.99
C TYR A 122 15.11 7.15 4.27
N VAL A 123 15.53 6.36 3.29
CA VAL A 123 16.75 6.61 2.53
C VAL A 123 16.56 6.39 1.04
N ILE A 124 17.03 7.31 0.22
CA ILE A 124 17.09 7.17 -1.24
C ILE A 124 18.28 6.28 -1.58
N ILE A 125 18.01 5.15 -2.25
CA ILE A 125 19.03 4.23 -2.78
C ILE A 125 19.00 4.35 -4.30
N ARG A 126 19.78 5.29 -4.86
CA ARG A 126 19.65 5.70 -6.28
C ARG A 126 19.97 4.60 -7.29
N GLU A 127 20.86 3.67 -6.92
CA GLU A 127 21.27 2.52 -7.75
C GLU A 127 20.12 1.56 -8.09
N TYR A 128 18.99 1.65 -7.37
CA TYR A 128 17.86 0.75 -7.55
C TYR A 128 16.60 1.48 -8.00
N ASP A 129 15.79 0.76 -8.75
CA ASP A 129 14.46 1.18 -9.20
C ASP A 129 13.44 0.13 -8.80
N ARG A 130 12.29 0.58 -8.29
CA ARG A 130 11.18 -0.31 -8.00
C ARG A 130 10.55 -0.87 -9.29
N ALA A 131 10.40 -0.01 -10.30
CA ALA A 131 9.80 -0.36 -11.58
C ALA A 131 10.25 0.59 -12.69
N ALA A 132 10.44 0.05 -13.89
CA ALA A 132 10.66 0.86 -15.08
C ALA A 132 9.42 1.73 -15.43
N PRO A 133 9.58 2.90 -16.09
CA PRO A 133 8.46 3.84 -16.33
C PRO A 133 7.26 3.27 -17.08
N LEU A 134 7.52 2.34 -18.00
CA LEU A 134 6.52 1.62 -18.79
C LEU A 134 6.43 0.12 -18.42
N GLY A 135 6.97 -0.25 -17.26
CA GLY A 135 6.94 -1.61 -16.75
C GLY A 135 5.68 -1.93 -15.96
N THR A 136 5.81 -2.86 -15.02
CA THR A 136 4.71 -3.42 -14.24
C THR A 136 4.37 -2.65 -12.97
N GLY A 137 4.97 -1.48 -12.73
CA GLY A 137 4.85 -0.76 -11.46
C GLY A 137 3.40 -0.45 -11.04
N ARG A 138 2.54 -0.09 -11.99
CA ARG A 138 1.11 0.15 -11.76
C ARG A 138 0.27 -1.09 -11.45
N TYR A 139 0.86 -2.28 -11.55
CA TYR A 139 0.21 -3.56 -11.30
C TYR A 139 0.76 -4.20 -10.02
N LYS A 140 -0.07 -4.97 -9.31
CA LYS A 140 0.31 -5.57 -8.03
C LYS A 140 0.86 -6.99 -8.22
N VAL A 141 2.04 -7.06 -8.83
CA VAL A 141 2.73 -8.31 -9.21
C VAL A 141 3.97 -8.53 -8.36
N GLY A 142 4.36 -9.79 -8.15
CA GLY A 142 5.52 -10.14 -7.33
C GLY A 142 6.85 -9.62 -7.86
N GLY A 143 7.01 -9.49 -9.18
CA GLY A 143 8.24 -8.96 -9.79
C GLY A 143 8.65 -7.57 -9.30
N ASN A 144 7.68 -6.69 -9.02
CA ASN A 144 7.96 -5.36 -8.46
C ASN A 144 8.51 -5.42 -7.03
N TYR A 145 8.16 -6.47 -6.27
CA TYR A 145 8.64 -6.69 -4.90
C TYR A 145 9.99 -7.41 -4.92
N ALA A 146 10.21 -8.34 -5.84
CA ALA A 146 11.52 -8.96 -6.03
C ALA A 146 12.60 -7.91 -6.35
N ALA A 147 12.27 -6.93 -7.21
CA ALA A 147 13.15 -5.82 -7.55
C ALA A 147 13.53 -4.92 -6.35
N SER A 148 12.69 -4.84 -5.32
CA SER A 148 12.91 -3.97 -4.16
C SER A 148 13.74 -4.59 -3.05
N LEU A 149 13.92 -5.92 -3.02
CA LEU A 149 14.50 -6.64 -1.86
C LEU A 149 15.92 -6.19 -1.52
N ALA A 150 16.77 -5.95 -2.51
CA ALA A 150 18.15 -5.54 -2.28
C ALA A 150 18.24 -4.12 -1.68
N ALA A 151 17.54 -3.15 -2.29
CA ALA A 151 17.48 -1.78 -1.78
C ALA A 151 16.87 -1.72 -0.37
N ASN A 152 15.80 -2.48 -0.13
CA ASN A 152 15.18 -2.59 1.18
C ASN A 152 16.15 -3.13 2.24
N LYS A 153 16.91 -4.18 1.91
CA LYS A 153 17.93 -4.71 2.80
C LYS A 153 19.02 -3.66 3.11
N MET A 154 19.50 -2.95 2.10
CA MET A 154 20.51 -1.89 2.29
C MET A 154 19.99 -0.78 3.21
N ALA A 155 18.74 -0.34 3.02
CA ALA A 155 18.12 0.66 3.87
C ALA A 155 18.04 0.19 5.33
N HIS A 156 17.60 -1.04 5.57
CA HIS A 156 17.51 -1.61 6.91
C HIS A 156 18.88 -1.81 7.57
N ASP A 157 19.87 -2.32 6.84
CA ASP A 157 21.24 -2.49 7.34
C ASP A 157 21.87 -1.13 7.72
N ALA A 158 21.48 -0.05 7.04
CA ALA A 158 21.89 1.32 7.35
C ALA A 158 21.04 2.00 8.44
N GLY A 159 20.07 1.30 9.05
CA GLY A 159 19.26 1.80 10.17
C GLY A 159 18.01 2.57 9.78
N TYR A 160 17.60 2.54 8.50
CA TYR A 160 16.39 3.18 8.01
C TYR A 160 15.19 2.22 8.04
N ALA A 161 13.98 2.79 8.03
CA ALA A 161 12.74 2.03 8.04
C ALA A 161 12.39 1.45 6.67
N SER A 162 12.76 2.13 5.58
CA SER A 162 12.66 1.61 4.21
C SER A 162 13.50 2.49 3.28
N GLU A 163 13.79 1.94 2.12
CA GLU A 163 14.23 2.68 0.95
C GLU A 163 13.13 3.60 0.40
N PHE A 164 13.54 4.65 -0.31
CA PHE A 164 12.69 5.66 -0.92
C PHE A 164 13.07 5.77 -2.41
N TYR A 165 12.09 5.65 -3.29
CA TYR A 165 12.32 5.62 -4.73
C TYR A 165 12.05 6.98 -5.37
N LEU A 166 12.96 7.36 -6.26
CA LEU A 166 12.73 8.38 -7.27
C LEU A 166 12.24 7.73 -8.55
N ASP A 167 11.74 8.55 -9.48
CA ASP A 167 11.34 8.08 -10.80
C ASP A 167 12.52 7.44 -11.53
N ALA A 168 12.28 6.29 -12.16
CA ALA A 168 13.34 5.50 -12.78
C ALA A 168 13.96 6.11 -14.05
N LYS A 169 13.33 7.15 -14.63
CA LYS A 169 13.78 7.74 -15.90
C LYS A 169 14.79 8.85 -15.68
N GLU A 170 14.46 9.79 -14.80
CA GLU A 170 15.21 11.01 -14.58
C GLU A 170 15.89 11.05 -13.21
N LYS A 171 15.42 10.23 -12.24
CA LYS A 171 15.89 10.24 -10.85
C LYS A 171 15.76 11.63 -10.21
N LYS A 172 14.68 12.34 -10.52
CA LYS A 172 14.39 13.71 -10.06
C LYS A 172 13.09 13.84 -9.29
N TYR A 173 12.13 12.96 -9.57
CA TYR A 173 10.79 13.07 -9.00
C TYR A 173 10.54 11.97 -7.97
N ILE A 174 9.79 12.30 -6.92
CA ILE A 174 9.34 11.34 -5.91
C ILE A 174 8.41 10.30 -6.55
N ASP A 175 8.61 9.00 -6.25
CA ASP A 175 7.75 7.91 -6.72
C ASP A 175 7.06 7.20 -5.53
N GLU A 176 7.73 6.27 -4.84
CA GLU A 176 7.16 5.46 -3.74
C GLU A 176 8.11 5.33 -2.53
N CYS A 177 7.55 5.07 -1.34
CA CYS A 177 8.29 4.75 -0.12
C CYS A 177 8.25 3.23 0.10
N GLY A 178 9.31 2.52 -0.29
CA GLY A 178 9.32 1.06 -0.28
C GLY A 178 8.13 0.48 -1.07
N ALA A 179 7.23 -0.22 -0.37
CA ALA A 179 6.00 -0.78 -0.94
C ALA A 179 4.73 0.05 -0.67
N ALA A 180 4.88 1.32 -0.30
CA ALA A 180 3.81 2.26 0.04
C ALA A 180 3.87 3.53 -0.83
N ASN A 181 2.75 4.23 -0.97
CA ASN A 181 2.76 5.53 -1.66
C ASN A 181 3.25 6.65 -0.74
N PHE A 182 3.74 7.73 -1.33
CA PHE A 182 4.10 8.96 -0.62
C PHE A 182 2.96 9.97 -0.61
N PHE A 183 2.87 10.76 0.45
CA PHE A 183 2.20 12.05 0.45
C PHE A 183 2.99 13.07 1.27
N GLY A 184 2.82 14.34 0.93
CA GLY A 184 3.30 15.49 1.68
C GLY A 184 2.16 16.47 1.98
N ILE A 185 2.28 17.21 3.07
CA ILE A 185 1.37 18.27 3.49
C ILE A 185 2.14 19.60 3.42
N LYS A 186 1.56 20.60 2.77
CA LYS A 186 2.15 21.93 2.61
C LYS A 186 1.06 22.95 2.34
N ASP A 187 1.09 24.10 3.02
CA ASP A 187 0.14 25.20 2.79
C ASP A 187 -1.34 24.75 2.83
N GLY A 188 -1.66 23.79 3.71
CA GLY A 188 -3.01 23.22 3.83
C GLY A 188 -3.42 22.27 2.70
N LYS A 189 -2.48 21.83 1.85
CA LYS A 189 -2.72 20.92 0.72
C LYS A 189 -2.21 19.52 0.98
N TYR A 190 -2.91 18.52 0.46
CA TYR A 190 -2.46 17.13 0.38
C TYR A 190 -1.86 16.88 -1.00
N ILE A 191 -0.54 16.65 -1.05
CA ILE A 191 0.20 16.53 -2.30
C ILE A 191 0.73 15.10 -2.42
N THR A 192 0.48 14.43 -3.53
CA THR A 192 0.95 13.05 -3.78
C THR A 192 1.44 12.89 -5.21
N PRO A 193 2.43 12.01 -5.47
CA PRO A 193 3.05 11.94 -6.78
C PRO A 193 2.10 11.45 -7.88
N LYS A 194 2.21 12.06 -9.06
CA LYS A 194 1.62 11.57 -10.31
C LYS A 194 2.68 10.88 -11.16
N SER A 195 2.62 9.56 -11.25
CA SER A 195 3.55 8.76 -12.05
C SER A 195 2.86 7.52 -12.63
N SER A 196 3.33 7.09 -13.82
CA SER A 196 2.85 5.88 -14.50
C SER A 196 3.39 4.57 -13.92
N SER A 197 4.42 4.65 -13.08
CA SER A 197 5.06 3.51 -12.40
C SER A 197 4.55 3.29 -10.98
N ILE A 198 3.70 4.16 -10.45
CA ILE A 198 3.14 4.04 -9.10
C ILE A 198 1.97 3.06 -9.07
N LEU A 199 1.93 2.20 -8.06
CA LEU A 199 0.79 1.35 -7.79
C LEU A 199 -0.37 2.20 -7.26
N PRO A 200 -1.57 2.18 -7.89
CA PRO A 200 -2.72 2.93 -7.38
C PRO A 200 -3.17 2.40 -6.00
N SER A 201 -2.72 3.05 -4.93
CA SER A 201 -3.05 2.64 -3.57
C SER A 201 -4.48 3.00 -3.21
N ILE A 202 -5.23 2.00 -2.72
CA ILE A 202 -6.56 2.20 -2.16
C ILE A 202 -6.49 3.09 -0.91
N THR A 203 -5.44 2.95 -0.10
CA THR A 203 -5.23 3.80 1.08
C THR A 203 -4.98 5.25 0.67
N ASN A 204 -4.08 5.51 -0.28
CA ASN A 204 -3.81 6.87 -0.75
C ASN A 204 -5.07 7.52 -1.36
N ARG A 205 -5.82 6.77 -2.19
CA ARG A 205 -7.12 7.23 -2.72
C ARG A 205 -8.13 7.57 -1.61
N SER A 206 -8.19 6.78 -0.55
CA SER A 206 -9.03 7.08 0.62
C SER A 206 -8.55 8.33 1.36
N LEU A 207 -7.24 8.48 1.60
CA LEU A 207 -6.69 9.66 2.27
C LEU A 207 -6.93 10.95 1.47
N GLN A 208 -6.77 10.90 0.15
CA GLN A 208 -7.12 12.02 -0.74
C GLN A 208 -8.59 12.40 -0.62
N GLN A 209 -9.50 11.41 -0.58
CA GLN A 209 -10.92 11.71 -0.41
C GLN A 209 -11.19 12.34 0.96
N LEU A 210 -10.65 11.78 2.04
CA LEU A 210 -10.82 12.33 3.39
C LEU A 210 -10.19 13.72 3.55
N ALA A 211 -9.06 13.99 2.91
CA ALA A 211 -8.46 15.31 2.88
C ALA A 211 -9.42 16.34 2.25
N LYS A 212 -10.07 16.00 1.13
CA LYS A 212 -11.10 16.85 0.50
C LYS A 212 -12.31 17.07 1.40
N ASP A 213 -12.79 16.01 2.04
CA ASP A 213 -13.93 16.08 2.96
C ASP A 213 -13.63 17.00 4.17
N LEU A 214 -12.36 17.06 4.57
CA LEU A 214 -11.83 17.94 5.62
C LEU A 214 -11.43 19.34 5.13
N GLY A 215 -11.70 19.66 3.86
CA GLY A 215 -11.49 21.00 3.29
C GLY A 215 -10.09 21.26 2.73
N MET A 216 -9.24 20.25 2.59
CA MET A 216 -7.93 20.40 1.95
C MET A 216 -8.03 20.37 0.42
N GLU A 217 -7.18 21.12 -0.26
CA GLU A 217 -6.91 20.91 -1.68
C GLU A 217 -6.05 19.64 -1.86
N VAL A 218 -6.36 18.83 -2.88
CA VAL A 218 -5.57 17.64 -3.22
C VAL A 218 -4.86 17.86 -4.56
N GLU A 219 -3.54 17.78 -4.57
CA GLU A 219 -2.71 17.87 -5.75
C GLU A 219 -2.09 16.51 -6.09
N VAL A 220 -2.35 16.02 -7.31
CA VAL A 220 -1.74 14.80 -7.85
C VAL A 220 -0.84 15.22 -9.01
N ARG A 221 0.46 15.41 -8.73
CA ARG A 221 1.44 15.96 -9.68
C ARG A 221 2.84 15.38 -9.48
N PRO A 222 3.76 15.53 -10.45
CA PRO A 222 5.17 15.29 -10.19
C PRO A 222 5.67 16.17 -9.03
N ILE A 223 6.49 15.60 -8.15
CA ILE A 223 7.09 16.28 -7.00
C ILE A 223 8.60 16.18 -7.17
N PRO A 224 9.32 17.29 -7.45
CA PRO A 224 10.78 17.28 -7.48
C PRO A 224 11.34 16.90 -6.11
N GLU A 225 12.47 16.21 -6.10
CA GLU A 225 13.17 15.83 -4.87
C GLU A 225 13.47 17.03 -3.96
N GLU A 226 13.84 18.16 -4.54
CA GLU A 226 14.13 19.40 -3.80
C GLU A 226 12.91 19.95 -3.06
N GLU A 227 11.70 19.57 -3.48
CA GLU A 227 10.47 19.98 -2.81
C GLU A 227 10.30 19.27 -1.44
N LEU A 228 11.01 18.16 -1.18
CA LEU A 228 10.94 17.43 0.08
C LEU A 228 11.18 18.33 1.30
N SER A 229 12.12 19.28 1.21
CA SER A 229 12.42 20.21 2.30
C SER A 229 11.32 21.26 2.56
N THR A 230 10.31 21.31 1.71
CA THR A 230 9.23 22.31 1.80
C THR A 230 7.94 21.77 2.43
N PHE A 231 7.84 20.46 2.65
CA PHE A 231 6.70 19.86 3.31
C PHE A 231 6.73 20.11 4.81
N GLU A 232 5.56 20.44 5.37
CA GLU A 232 5.32 20.55 6.82
C GLU A 232 5.18 19.18 7.47
N GLU A 233 4.58 18.23 6.74
CA GLU A 233 4.45 16.83 7.12
C GLU A 233 4.63 15.94 5.90
N ALA A 234 5.07 14.71 6.10
CA ALA A 234 5.04 13.69 5.05
C ALA A 234 4.79 12.31 5.64
N GLY A 235 4.29 11.41 4.80
CA GLY A 235 3.99 10.05 5.21
C GLY A 235 4.05 9.05 4.06
N ALA A 236 4.41 7.82 4.39
CA ALA A 236 4.14 6.67 3.53
C ALA A 236 2.74 6.10 3.85
N CYS A 237 1.95 5.71 2.87
CA CYS A 237 0.59 5.19 3.08
C CYS A 237 0.27 3.91 2.30
N GLY A 238 -0.41 2.97 2.98
CA GLY A 238 -0.76 1.66 2.44
C GLY A 238 -1.49 0.77 3.46
N THR A 239 -2.06 -0.36 3.03
CA THR A 239 -2.93 -1.21 3.87
C THR A 239 -2.30 -1.63 5.20
N ALA A 240 -0.98 -1.89 5.23
CA ALA A 240 -0.31 -2.42 6.41
C ALA A 240 -0.25 -1.43 7.57
N ALA A 241 0.28 -0.23 7.34
CA ALA A 241 0.47 0.80 8.36
C ALA A 241 -0.64 1.86 8.37
N VAL A 242 -1.48 1.92 7.33
CA VAL A 242 -2.37 3.04 7.00
C VAL A 242 -1.57 4.31 6.66
N ILE A 243 -0.91 4.90 7.65
CA ILE A 243 0.07 5.99 7.50
C ILE A 243 1.31 5.65 8.34
N SER A 244 2.49 5.87 7.75
CA SER A 244 3.78 5.87 8.42
C SER A 244 4.38 7.26 8.30
N PRO A 245 4.29 8.11 9.34
CA PRO A 245 4.87 9.45 9.32
C PRO A 245 6.37 9.40 9.03
N ILE A 246 6.86 10.36 8.25
CA ILE A 246 8.26 10.47 7.84
C ILE A 246 8.92 11.57 8.66
N ARG A 247 10.02 11.23 9.34
CA ARG A 247 10.84 12.22 10.05
C ARG A 247 11.78 12.92 9.10
N LYS A 248 12.56 12.13 8.37
CA LYS A 248 13.52 12.59 7.38
C LYS A 248 13.68 11.57 6.26
N ILE A 249 14.16 12.06 5.13
CA ILE A 249 14.60 11.25 3.99
C ILE A 249 16.06 11.64 3.72
N ASP A 250 16.97 10.68 3.77
CA ASP A 250 18.38 10.91 3.44
C ASP A 250 18.68 10.46 2.01
N ASP A 251 19.53 11.19 1.30
CA ASP A 251 20.17 10.77 0.07
C ASP A 251 21.66 10.62 0.36
N LEU A 252 22.08 9.38 0.60
CA LEU A 252 23.45 9.08 1.02
C LEU A 252 24.47 9.35 -0.08
N GLU A 253 24.10 9.14 -1.33
CA GLU A 253 24.98 9.31 -2.49
C GLU A 253 25.27 10.79 -2.75
N ASN A 254 24.25 11.65 -2.69
CA ASN A 254 24.43 13.09 -2.86
C ASN A 254 24.69 13.86 -1.57
N HIS A 255 24.83 13.17 -0.43
CA HIS A 255 25.04 13.76 0.89
C HIS A 255 23.97 14.79 1.29
N LYS A 256 22.70 14.52 0.96
CA LYS A 256 21.57 15.38 1.34
C LYS A 256 20.73 14.74 2.43
N SER A 257 20.13 15.56 3.28
CA SER A 257 19.15 15.13 4.28
C SER A 257 17.98 16.09 4.27
N TYR A 258 16.78 15.55 4.05
CA TYR A 258 15.52 16.27 4.02
C TYR A 258 14.79 16.01 5.34
N VAL A 259 14.96 16.90 6.33
CA VAL A 259 14.28 16.81 7.63
C VAL A 259 12.90 17.46 7.54
N ILE A 260 11.86 16.64 7.66
CA ILE A 260 10.46 17.04 7.50
C ILE A 260 9.84 17.27 8.89
N SER A 261 9.83 16.25 9.75
CA SER A 261 9.44 16.41 11.16
C SER A 261 10.64 16.88 11.99
N LYS A 262 10.65 18.18 12.32
CA LYS A 262 11.75 18.83 13.05
C LYS A 262 11.79 18.47 14.53
N ASP A 263 10.64 18.17 15.13
CA ASP A 263 10.52 17.76 16.54
C ASP A 263 10.48 16.24 16.74
N GLY A 264 10.54 15.47 15.63
CA GLY A 264 10.49 14.02 15.62
C GLY A 264 9.10 13.43 15.82
N LYS A 265 8.04 14.26 15.93
CA LYS A 265 6.67 13.79 16.16
C LYS A 265 5.86 13.73 14.87
N PRO A 266 4.84 12.85 14.79
CA PRO A 266 3.88 12.90 13.71
C PRO A 266 3.19 14.26 13.66
N GLY A 267 2.93 14.76 12.46
CA GLY A 267 2.21 16.01 12.32
C GLY A 267 0.70 15.86 12.49
N PRO A 268 0.00 16.95 12.83
CA PRO A 268 -1.42 16.94 13.14
C PRO A 268 -2.32 16.47 11.98
N TRP A 269 -1.98 16.77 10.72
CA TRP A 269 -2.77 16.29 9.57
C TRP A 269 -2.62 14.79 9.38
N SER A 270 -1.41 14.27 9.53
CA SER A 270 -1.12 12.83 9.46
C SER A 270 -1.89 12.07 10.55
N GLU A 271 -1.91 12.58 11.78
CA GLU A 271 -2.69 12.01 12.89
C GLU A 271 -4.20 12.09 12.65
N LYS A 272 -4.70 13.24 12.19
CA LYS A 272 -6.13 13.45 11.91
C LYS A 272 -6.63 12.50 10.82
N LEU A 273 -5.91 12.41 9.71
CA LEU A 273 -6.24 11.54 8.59
C LEU A 273 -6.14 10.05 8.97
N TYR A 274 -5.11 9.67 9.73
CA TYR A 274 -4.96 8.32 10.25
C TYR A 274 -6.14 7.94 11.14
N THR A 275 -6.45 8.78 12.13
CA THR A 275 -7.52 8.54 13.11
C THR A 275 -8.88 8.44 12.43
N HIS A 276 -9.18 9.37 11.53
CA HIS A 276 -10.45 9.38 10.80
C HIS A 276 -10.64 8.14 9.93
N LEU A 277 -9.61 7.73 9.17
CA LEU A 277 -9.68 6.52 8.36
C LEU A 277 -9.82 5.25 9.23
N ARG A 278 -9.13 5.20 10.38
CA ARG A 278 -9.26 4.07 11.33
C ARG A 278 -10.64 4.03 11.97
N ALA A 279 -11.23 5.18 12.30
CA ALA A 279 -12.57 5.27 12.86
C ALA A 279 -13.62 4.73 11.88
N ILE A 280 -13.50 5.05 10.59
CA ILE A 280 -14.34 4.46 9.53
C ILE A 280 -14.12 2.94 9.46
N GLN A 281 -12.86 2.48 9.42
CA GLN A 281 -12.55 1.03 9.37
C GLN A 281 -13.12 0.24 10.54
N TYR A 282 -13.14 0.82 11.74
CA TYR A 282 -13.72 0.21 12.94
C TYR A 282 -15.22 0.48 13.09
N GLY A 283 -15.84 1.30 12.24
CA GLY A 283 -17.25 1.64 12.35
C GLY A 283 -17.59 2.49 13.58
N THR A 284 -16.62 3.22 14.14
CA THR A 284 -16.85 4.20 15.22
C THR A 284 -17.25 5.56 14.68
N GLU A 285 -17.06 5.79 13.38
CA GLU A 285 -17.57 6.94 12.65
C GLU A 285 -18.38 6.51 11.43
N PRO A 286 -19.33 7.35 10.94
CA PRO A 286 -20.12 7.05 9.77
C PRO A 286 -19.26 6.88 8.52
N ASP A 287 -19.52 5.81 7.78
CA ASP A 287 -18.93 5.55 6.48
C ASP A 287 -19.78 6.18 5.37
N VAL A 288 -19.60 7.48 5.16
CA VAL A 288 -20.38 8.26 4.19
C VAL A 288 -20.11 7.88 2.72
N HIS A 289 -19.04 7.12 2.47
CA HIS A 289 -18.60 6.70 1.13
C HIS A 289 -18.90 5.22 0.83
N GLY A 290 -19.47 4.47 1.77
CA GLY A 290 -19.78 3.05 1.61
C GLY A 290 -18.53 2.17 1.41
N TRP A 291 -17.42 2.50 2.07
CA TRP A 291 -16.16 1.77 2.00
C TRP A 291 -16.10 0.49 2.83
N THR A 292 -16.95 0.34 3.83
CA THR A 292 -16.93 -0.78 4.77
C THR A 292 -18.01 -1.80 4.40
N THR A 293 -17.65 -3.07 4.51
CA THR A 293 -18.57 -4.19 4.30
C THR A 293 -18.62 -5.01 5.56
N VAL A 294 -19.80 -5.13 6.17
CA VAL A 294 -20.04 -6.04 7.28
C VAL A 294 -19.92 -7.48 6.79
N ILE A 295 -19.21 -8.31 7.55
CA ILE A 295 -19.11 -9.75 7.31
C ILE A 295 -20.21 -10.43 8.13
N GLU A 296 -21.16 -11.06 7.44
CA GLU A 296 -22.33 -11.74 8.02
C GLU A 296 -22.19 -13.26 7.97
#